data_AF-A0A9R0IHX3-F1
#
_entry.id   AF-A0A9R0IHX3-F1
#
_cell.length_a   1.000
_cell.length_b   1.000
_cell.length_c   1.000
_cell.angle_alpha   90.00
_cell.angle_beta   90.00
_cell.angle_gamma   90.00
#
_symmetry.space_group_name_H-M   'P 1'
#
loop_
_entity.id
_entity.type
_entity.pdbx_description
1 polymer ?
#
loop_
_entity_poly.entity_id
_entity_poly.type
_entity_poly.pdbx_seq_one_letter_code
_entity_poly.pdbx_strand_id
1 'polypeptide(L)'
;MSPPFYSSSSCSSLATKFLLVGRILPVIPAKNFKRPNSGPPPLFKYCSDPWSLDLVFPDWSFWGWAECNIKPWRNSSSDIQEGNKGTKWEDRVPLAYWRGNPNVAPWRADFLKCNATDTTDWNVRIYTQNWEKQAKVGYKESNIKDQCTHRYKIYIEGWAWSVSEKYILGCDSMTLVVKPTYHDFFNRGMLPLVHYWPIKNNNDKCKSLKFAVEWGNNHTDKAQEIGEAGSRYIHEDMKMDYVYDYMFHLLSEYAKLLRFKPAIPPKAVELCSEAMACEAKGNWRKFMDESLEKYPSNGVPCNMPPPYDPLGLRGFFEKKANLTRQVEMWEDEYWGQFNPKRKP
;
A
#
# COMPACT_ATOMS: atom_id res chain seq x y z
N MET A 1 -52.67 10.10 20.98
CA MET A 1 -51.56 11.02 21.31
C MET A 1 -50.43 10.15 21.83
N SER A 2 -49.39 9.97 21.02
CA SER A 2 -48.17 9.26 21.38
C SER A 2 -47.01 10.26 21.27
N PRO A 3 -46.07 10.28 22.23
CA PRO A 3 -45.15 11.39 22.42
C PRO A 3 -44.07 11.45 21.33
N PRO A 4 -43.46 12.63 21.10
CA PRO A 4 -42.30 12.76 20.22
C PRO A 4 -41.09 12.11 20.87
N PHE A 5 -40.46 11.16 20.19
CA PHE A 5 -39.12 10.70 20.52
C PHE A 5 -38.12 11.80 20.14
N TYR A 6 -37.68 12.56 21.15
CA TYR A 6 -36.44 13.32 21.06
C TYR A 6 -35.27 12.37 21.28
N SER A 7 -34.50 12.10 20.23
CA SER A 7 -33.13 11.61 20.37
C SER A 7 -32.19 12.77 20.12
N SER A 8 -31.80 13.45 21.19
CA SER A 8 -30.66 14.37 21.20
C SER A 8 -29.41 13.59 21.55
N SER A 9 -28.74 13.00 20.55
CA SER A 9 -27.33 12.65 20.70
C SER A 9 -26.51 13.87 20.30
N SER A 10 -26.18 14.72 21.26
CA SER A 10 -25.15 15.75 21.10
C SER A 10 -23.80 15.06 20.94
N CYS A 11 -23.51 14.58 19.74
CA CYS A 11 -22.13 14.31 19.35
C CYS A 11 -21.50 15.71 19.24
N SER A 12 -20.61 16.06 20.16
CA SER A 12 -19.80 17.27 20.10
C SER A 12 -19.13 17.31 18.73
N SER A 13 -19.70 18.02 17.76
CA SER A 13 -19.23 17.97 16.40
C SER A 13 -17.89 18.71 16.33
N LEU A 14 -16.80 17.96 16.29
CA LEU A 14 -15.49 18.46 15.90
C LEU A 14 -15.58 18.86 14.43
N ALA A 15 -16.04 20.08 14.17
CA ALA A 15 -16.02 20.67 12.85
C ALA A 15 -14.55 20.86 12.45
N THR A 16 -14.17 20.36 11.27
CA THR A 16 -12.81 20.48 10.74
C THR A 16 -12.83 20.96 9.29
N LYS A 17 -11.72 21.56 8.85
CA LYS A 17 -11.49 21.98 7.47
C LYS A 17 -10.13 21.46 7.02
N PHE A 18 -10.12 20.61 6.01
CA PHE A 18 -8.92 20.00 5.47
C PHE A 18 -8.87 20.13 3.94
N LEU A 19 -7.67 19.95 3.38
CA LEU A 19 -7.45 19.90 1.94
C LEU A 19 -6.93 18.50 1.59
N LEU A 20 -7.67 17.78 0.75
CA LEU A 20 -7.27 16.49 0.18
C LEU A 20 -6.94 16.71 -1.30
N VAL A 21 -5.74 16.31 -1.73
CA VAL A 21 -5.30 16.50 -3.13
C VAL A 21 -5.03 15.17 -3.81
N GLY A 22 -5.86 14.85 -4.81
CA GLY A 22 -5.78 13.61 -5.60
C GLY A 22 -4.61 13.50 -6.59
N ARG A 23 -3.63 14.42 -6.57
CA ARG A 23 -2.40 14.27 -7.37
C ARG A 23 -1.55 13.10 -6.84
N ILE A 24 -0.76 12.48 -7.71
CA ILE A 24 0.02 11.27 -7.36
C ILE A 24 1.25 11.61 -6.49
N LEU A 25 1.94 12.72 -6.74
CA LEU A 25 3.16 13.04 -5.97
C LEU A 25 2.84 13.80 -4.66
N PRO A 26 3.66 13.63 -3.60
CA PRO A 26 3.72 14.54 -2.47
C PRO A 26 3.99 15.98 -2.93
N VAL A 27 3.46 16.97 -2.20
CA VAL A 27 3.41 18.35 -2.69
C VAL A 27 4.11 19.33 -1.76
N ILE A 28 4.34 18.99 -0.48
CA ILE A 28 4.85 19.92 0.53
C ILE A 28 6.31 19.59 0.88
N PRO A 29 7.32 20.17 0.21
CA PRO A 29 8.71 19.79 0.43
C PRO A 29 9.21 20.38 1.74
N ALA A 30 9.71 19.54 2.65
CA ALA A 30 10.20 19.94 3.97
C ALA A 30 11.30 21.00 3.90
N LYS A 31 12.11 20.99 2.83
CA LYS A 31 13.18 21.97 2.61
C LYS A 31 12.69 23.43 2.55
N ASN A 32 11.43 23.65 2.17
CA ASN A 32 10.83 24.98 2.09
C ASN A 32 10.39 25.52 3.47
N PHE A 33 10.31 24.64 4.48
CA PHE A 33 9.75 24.94 5.81
C PHE A 33 10.79 24.77 6.93
N LYS A 34 12.06 25.05 6.65
CA LYS A 34 13.16 24.96 7.63
C LYS A 34 13.26 26.16 8.59
N ARG A 35 12.61 27.29 8.26
CA ARG A 35 12.68 28.51 9.06
C ARG A 35 11.70 28.46 10.24
N PRO A 36 12.02 29.09 11.38
CA PRO A 36 11.05 29.34 12.44
C PRO A 36 9.79 30.00 11.86
N ASN A 37 8.61 29.58 12.31
CA ASN A 37 7.29 30.07 11.87
C ASN A 37 6.94 29.85 10.39
N SER A 38 7.67 28.98 9.67
CA SER A 38 7.38 28.69 8.26
C SER A 38 6.03 28.02 8.00
N GLY A 39 5.42 27.39 9.03
CA GLY A 39 4.02 26.96 9.05
C GLY A 39 3.56 26.22 7.78
N PRO A 40 4.03 24.99 7.52
CA PRO A 40 3.64 24.25 6.33
C PRO A 40 2.11 24.07 6.27
N PRO A 41 1.50 24.22 5.08
CA PRO A 41 0.07 23.99 4.94
C PRO A 41 -0.22 22.50 5.19
N PRO A 42 -1.23 22.16 6.02
CA PRO A 42 -1.63 20.78 6.21
C PRO A 42 -2.31 20.28 4.94
N LEU A 43 -1.69 19.28 4.29
CA LEU A 43 -2.20 18.70 3.06
C LEU A 43 -2.30 17.19 3.19
N PHE A 44 -3.51 16.66 2.98
CA PHE A 44 -3.75 15.23 2.97
C PHE A 44 -3.46 14.64 1.61
N LYS A 45 -2.68 13.56 1.60
CA LYS A 45 -2.19 12.85 0.42
C LYS A 45 -2.20 11.36 0.66
N TYR A 46 -2.23 10.60 -0.42
CA TYR A 46 -2.21 9.15 -0.33
C TYR A 46 -0.84 8.54 -0.02
N CYS A 47 0.23 9.29 -0.30
CA CYS A 47 1.59 8.95 0.11
C CYS A 47 2.37 10.19 0.53
N SER A 48 3.50 9.95 1.20
CA SER A 48 4.55 10.94 1.43
C SER A 48 5.92 10.28 1.24
N ASP A 49 6.98 11.03 1.50
CA ASP A 49 8.37 10.60 1.41
C ASP A 49 9.19 11.25 2.55
N PRO A 50 10.44 10.84 2.81
CA PRO A 50 11.25 11.40 3.91
C PRO A 50 11.56 12.90 3.79
N TRP A 51 11.28 13.53 2.65
CA TRP A 51 11.57 14.93 2.34
C TRP A 51 10.29 15.77 2.20
N SER A 52 9.12 15.19 2.43
CA SER A 52 7.82 15.82 2.27
C SER A 52 7.03 15.83 3.59
N LEU A 53 6.17 16.84 3.79
CA LEU A 53 5.41 17.06 5.02
C LEU A 53 3.91 16.73 4.87
N ASP A 54 3.53 16.13 3.75
CA ASP A 54 2.16 15.72 3.48
C ASP A 54 1.65 14.69 4.51
N LEU A 55 0.41 14.88 4.97
CA LEU A 55 -0.28 14.01 5.91
C LEU A 55 -0.87 12.82 5.15
N VAL A 56 -0.42 11.61 5.50
CA VAL A 56 -0.80 10.42 4.75
C VAL A 56 -2.21 9.97 5.12
N PHE A 57 -3.07 9.82 4.12
CA PHE A 57 -4.48 9.43 4.21
C PHE A 57 -4.73 8.19 3.34
N PRO A 58 -5.63 7.26 3.72
CA PRO A 58 -5.93 6.09 2.90
C PRO A 58 -6.36 6.45 1.48
N ASP A 59 -5.93 5.66 0.50
CA ASP A 59 -6.25 5.90 -0.90
C ASP A 59 -7.68 5.47 -1.27
N TRP A 60 -8.21 6.00 -2.38
CA TRP A 60 -9.59 5.76 -2.79
C TRP A 60 -9.89 4.28 -3.09
N SER A 61 -8.88 3.48 -3.42
CA SER A 61 -9.10 2.09 -3.83
C SER A 61 -9.54 1.17 -2.69
N PHE A 62 -9.53 1.63 -1.43
CA PHE A 62 -10.18 0.92 -0.33
C PHE A 62 -11.69 0.78 -0.53
N TRP A 63 -12.32 1.76 -1.19
CA TRP A 63 -13.74 1.73 -1.59
C TRP A 63 -13.95 1.23 -3.04
N GLY A 64 -12.87 0.76 -3.68
CA GLY A 64 -12.89 0.19 -5.03
C GLY A 64 -12.21 1.09 -6.07
N TRP A 65 -11.83 0.47 -7.18
CA TRP A 65 -11.21 1.13 -8.32
C TRP A 65 -11.95 0.73 -9.59
N ALA A 66 -13.01 1.48 -9.88
CA ALA A 66 -14.01 1.17 -10.90
C ALA A 66 -13.40 1.07 -12.31
N GLU A 67 -12.45 1.94 -12.64
CA GLU A 67 -11.75 2.00 -13.92
C GLU A 67 -10.94 0.73 -14.21
N CYS A 68 -10.48 0.05 -13.16
CA CYS A 68 -9.73 -1.20 -13.25
C CYS A 68 -10.57 -2.42 -12.87
N ASN A 69 -11.87 -2.24 -12.62
CA ASN A 69 -12.78 -3.29 -12.16
C ASN A 69 -12.29 -4.02 -10.89
N ILE A 70 -11.62 -3.28 -9.99
CA ILE A 70 -11.16 -3.82 -8.70
C ILE A 70 -12.19 -3.46 -7.64
N LYS A 71 -12.73 -4.50 -6.98
CA LYS A 71 -13.79 -4.37 -5.98
C LYS A 71 -13.30 -3.62 -4.72
N PRO A 72 -14.21 -3.10 -3.88
CA PRO A 72 -13.88 -2.58 -2.57
C PRO A 72 -13.03 -3.56 -1.75
N TRP A 73 -12.21 -3.03 -0.85
CA TRP A 73 -11.19 -3.80 -0.15
C TRP A 73 -11.75 -4.97 0.66
N ARG A 74 -12.92 -4.82 1.31
CA ARG A 74 -13.58 -5.92 2.03
C ARG A 74 -13.81 -7.14 1.13
N ASN A 75 -14.25 -6.90 -0.10
CA ASN A 75 -14.53 -7.94 -1.09
C ASN A 75 -13.23 -8.46 -1.72
N SER A 76 -12.33 -7.56 -2.12
CA SER A 76 -11.03 -7.92 -2.71
C SER A 76 -10.15 -8.73 -1.74
N SER A 77 -10.14 -8.39 -0.46
CA SER A 77 -9.42 -9.10 0.60
C SER A 77 -9.93 -10.54 0.72
N SER A 78 -11.26 -10.74 0.77
CA SER A 78 -11.86 -12.09 0.78
C SER A 78 -11.58 -12.87 -0.52
N ASP A 79 -11.63 -12.21 -1.67
CA ASP A 79 -11.34 -12.83 -2.96
C ASP A 79 -9.87 -13.30 -3.03
N ILE A 80 -8.92 -12.52 -2.50
CA ILE A 80 -7.50 -12.89 -2.41
C ILE A 80 -7.31 -14.08 -1.48
N GLN A 81 -7.90 -14.06 -0.28
CA GLN A 81 -7.81 -15.19 0.67
C GLN A 81 -8.36 -16.48 0.05
N GLU A 82 -9.41 -16.38 -0.75
CA GLU A 82 -9.92 -17.53 -1.50
C GLU A 82 -8.99 -17.95 -2.65
N GLY A 83 -8.38 -16.99 -3.34
CA GLY A 83 -7.34 -17.23 -4.35
C GLY A 83 -6.12 -17.97 -3.81
N ASN A 84 -5.70 -17.65 -2.57
CA ASN A 84 -4.56 -18.30 -1.92
C ASN A 84 -4.77 -19.80 -1.71
N LYS A 85 -6.02 -20.25 -1.51
CA LYS A 85 -6.37 -21.66 -1.35
C LYS A 85 -6.33 -22.45 -2.66
N GLY A 86 -6.26 -21.78 -3.81
CA GLY A 86 -6.29 -22.43 -5.12
C GLY A 86 -5.05 -23.28 -5.41
N THR A 87 -3.89 -22.92 -4.84
CA THR A 87 -2.64 -23.68 -4.98
C THR A 87 -1.89 -23.64 -3.66
N LYS A 88 -1.57 -24.82 -3.11
CA LYS A 88 -0.73 -24.95 -1.92
C LYS A 88 0.60 -24.25 -2.15
N TRP A 89 1.15 -23.62 -1.11
CA TRP A 89 2.32 -22.74 -1.26
C TRP A 89 3.51 -23.48 -1.88
N GLU A 90 3.70 -24.75 -1.51
CA GLU A 90 4.77 -25.63 -1.98
C GLU A 90 4.63 -25.96 -3.47
N ASP A 91 3.41 -25.97 -4.00
CA ASP A 91 3.10 -26.25 -5.41
C ASP A 91 3.15 -24.99 -6.30
N ARG A 92 3.33 -23.79 -5.70
CA ARG A 92 3.42 -22.54 -6.46
C ARG A 92 4.71 -22.47 -7.26
N VAL A 93 4.66 -21.73 -8.37
CA VAL A 93 5.82 -21.55 -9.26
C VAL A 93 6.98 -20.91 -8.48
N PRO A 94 8.19 -21.52 -8.45
CA PRO A 94 9.31 -21.09 -7.62
C PRO A 94 10.11 -19.93 -8.25
N LEU A 95 9.41 -18.99 -8.91
CA LEU A 95 9.97 -17.84 -9.61
C LEU A 95 9.33 -16.56 -9.10
N ALA A 96 10.04 -15.44 -9.25
CA ALA A 96 9.47 -14.14 -8.94
C ALA A 96 8.56 -13.64 -10.05
N TYR A 97 7.40 -13.14 -9.64
CA TYR A 97 6.33 -12.71 -10.54
C TYR A 97 6.02 -11.23 -10.35
N TRP A 98 5.95 -10.51 -11.46
CA TRP A 98 5.36 -9.17 -11.50
C TRP A 98 4.37 -9.07 -12.66
N ARG A 99 3.25 -8.41 -12.41
CA ARG A 99 2.30 -8.01 -13.44
C ARG A 99 1.92 -6.55 -13.24
N GLY A 100 2.02 -5.77 -14.31
CA GLY A 100 1.64 -4.37 -14.27
C GLY A 100 1.98 -3.61 -15.54
N ASN A 101 1.60 -2.33 -15.60
CA ASN A 101 1.87 -1.47 -16.74
C ASN A 101 3.29 -0.87 -16.60
N PRO A 102 4.23 -1.18 -17.51
CA PRO A 102 5.59 -0.65 -17.46
C PRO A 102 5.69 0.82 -17.91
N ASN A 103 4.69 1.31 -18.65
CA ASN A 103 4.72 2.64 -19.26
C ASN A 103 4.34 3.76 -18.27
N VAL A 104 4.00 3.42 -17.02
CA VAL A 104 3.62 4.42 -16.02
C VAL A 104 4.81 5.16 -15.43
N ALA A 105 6.02 4.60 -15.45
CA ALA A 105 7.20 5.27 -14.90
C ALA A 105 8.50 4.76 -15.55
N PRO A 106 9.53 5.60 -15.71
CA PRO A 106 10.79 5.21 -16.36
C PRO A 106 11.47 4.00 -15.70
N TRP A 107 11.41 3.89 -14.37
CA TRP A 107 12.01 2.76 -13.65
C TRP A 107 11.26 1.44 -13.85
N ARG A 108 9.95 1.46 -14.13
CA ARG A 108 9.22 0.24 -14.52
C ARG A 108 9.55 -0.18 -15.95
N ALA A 109 9.82 0.76 -16.85
CA ALA A 109 10.35 0.44 -18.17
C ALA A 109 11.76 -0.18 -18.07
N ASP A 110 12.63 0.38 -17.22
CA ASP A 110 13.96 -0.20 -16.94
C ASP A 110 13.86 -1.59 -16.28
N PHE A 111 12.87 -1.80 -15.41
CA PHE A 111 12.61 -3.06 -14.74
C PHE A 111 12.32 -4.23 -15.71
N LEU A 112 11.81 -3.95 -16.92
CA LEU A 112 11.61 -4.98 -17.95
C LEU A 112 12.90 -5.73 -18.31
N LYS A 113 14.07 -5.11 -18.12
CA LYS A 113 15.38 -5.75 -18.34
C LYS A 113 15.65 -6.91 -17.37
N CYS A 114 14.91 -7.00 -16.26
CA CYS A 114 15.02 -8.14 -15.35
C CYS A 114 14.22 -9.36 -15.84
N ASN A 115 13.38 -9.25 -16.87
CA ASN A 115 12.65 -10.39 -17.40
C ASN A 115 13.61 -11.40 -18.03
N ALA A 116 13.24 -12.69 -18.00
CA ALA A 116 14.03 -13.73 -18.63
C ALA A 116 14.15 -13.53 -20.16
N THR A 117 15.35 -13.79 -20.66
CA THR A 117 15.69 -13.89 -22.09
C THR A 117 16.40 -15.22 -22.35
N ASP A 118 16.63 -15.57 -23.62
CA ASP A 118 17.35 -16.80 -23.99
C ASP A 118 18.78 -16.87 -23.43
N THR A 119 19.37 -15.72 -23.10
CA THR A 119 20.75 -15.61 -22.63
C THR A 119 20.88 -15.24 -21.16
N THR A 120 19.80 -14.81 -20.51
CA THR A 120 19.85 -14.33 -19.12
C THR A 120 18.54 -14.60 -18.40
N ASP A 121 18.60 -15.38 -17.31
CA ASP A 121 17.47 -15.60 -16.41
C ASP A 121 17.81 -15.17 -14.98
N TRP A 122 17.06 -14.18 -14.49
CA TRP A 122 17.10 -13.68 -13.11
C TRP A 122 16.12 -14.40 -12.18
N ASN A 123 15.50 -15.50 -12.64
CA ASN A 123 14.36 -16.16 -12.00
C ASN A 123 13.14 -15.25 -11.84
N VAL A 124 12.99 -14.27 -12.75
CA VAL A 124 11.92 -13.27 -12.74
C VAL A 124 11.06 -13.44 -13.99
N ARG A 125 9.73 -13.33 -13.83
CA ARG A 125 8.73 -13.36 -14.89
C ARG A 125 7.88 -12.10 -14.83
N ILE A 126 8.03 -11.25 -15.84
CA ILE A 126 7.32 -9.98 -15.97
C ILE A 126 6.21 -10.11 -17.01
N TYR A 127 4.98 -9.88 -16.59
CA TYR A 127 3.79 -9.88 -17.43
C TYR A 127 3.30 -8.45 -17.61
N THR A 128 3.50 -7.89 -18.79
CA THR A 128 3.09 -6.51 -19.07
C THR A 128 1.56 -6.43 -19.18
N GLN A 129 1.00 -5.48 -18.44
CA GLN A 129 -0.44 -5.24 -18.44
C GLN A 129 -0.76 -4.01 -19.29
N ASN A 130 -1.38 -4.25 -20.44
CA ASN A 130 -1.93 -3.19 -21.27
C ASN A 130 -3.35 -2.86 -20.79
N TRP A 131 -3.52 -1.72 -20.12
CA TRP A 131 -4.81 -1.31 -19.54
C TRP A 131 -5.89 -1.07 -20.60
N GLU A 132 -5.55 -0.55 -21.79
CA GLU A 132 -6.53 -0.36 -22.87
C GLU A 132 -7.10 -1.69 -23.36
N LYS A 133 -6.23 -2.71 -23.53
CA LYS A 133 -6.68 -4.06 -23.89
C LYS A 133 -7.48 -4.70 -22.77
N GLN A 134 -7.02 -4.59 -21.52
CA GLN A 134 -7.72 -5.16 -20.37
C GLN A 134 -9.08 -4.52 -20.13
N ALA A 135 -9.22 -3.21 -20.33
CA ALA A 135 -10.49 -2.52 -20.25
C ALA A 135 -11.53 -3.08 -21.23
N LYS A 136 -11.13 -3.45 -22.46
CA LYS A 136 -12.02 -4.06 -23.46
C LYS A 136 -12.56 -5.44 -23.05
N VAL A 137 -11.80 -6.20 -22.27
CA VAL A 137 -12.20 -7.53 -21.77
C VAL A 137 -12.67 -7.51 -20.31
N GLY A 138 -12.83 -6.31 -19.72
CA GLY A 138 -13.29 -6.13 -18.34
C GLY A 138 -12.31 -6.63 -17.27
N TYR A 139 -11.01 -6.61 -17.56
CA TYR A 139 -9.91 -7.05 -16.68
C TYR A 139 -9.99 -8.53 -16.24
N LYS A 140 -10.77 -9.37 -16.94
CA LYS A 140 -10.93 -10.80 -16.62
C LYS A 140 -9.60 -11.56 -16.55
N GLU A 141 -8.66 -11.21 -17.43
CA GLU A 141 -7.35 -11.86 -17.49
C GLU A 141 -6.37 -11.35 -16.43
N SER A 142 -6.69 -10.25 -15.74
CA SER A 142 -5.88 -9.59 -14.71
C SER A 142 -6.62 -9.46 -13.38
N ASN A 143 -7.59 -10.35 -13.16
CA ASN A 143 -8.27 -10.48 -11.87
C ASN A 143 -7.25 -10.76 -10.76
N ILE A 144 -7.42 -10.10 -9.62
CA ILE A 144 -6.46 -10.16 -8.51
C ILE A 144 -6.46 -11.54 -7.85
N LYS A 145 -7.64 -12.16 -7.72
CA LYS A 145 -7.82 -13.50 -7.15
C LYS A 145 -6.94 -14.56 -7.83
N ASP A 146 -6.72 -14.41 -9.13
CA ASP A 146 -6.04 -15.41 -9.97
C ASP A 146 -4.52 -15.17 -10.06
N GLN A 147 -3.96 -14.25 -9.27
CA GLN A 147 -2.55 -13.84 -9.33
C GLN A 147 -1.67 -14.37 -8.19
N CYS A 148 -2.20 -15.22 -7.31
CA CYS A 148 -1.46 -15.81 -6.18
C CYS A 148 -0.85 -17.17 -6.56
N THR A 149 -0.15 -17.24 -7.70
CA THR A 149 0.31 -18.48 -8.33
C THR A 149 1.81 -18.76 -8.17
N HIS A 150 2.58 -17.79 -7.67
CA HIS A 150 4.03 -17.85 -7.55
C HIS A 150 4.46 -17.72 -6.09
N ARG A 151 5.59 -18.34 -5.72
CA ARG A 151 6.14 -18.24 -4.35
C ARG A 151 6.59 -16.82 -4.01
N TYR A 152 7.02 -16.05 -5.02
CA TYR A 152 7.52 -14.70 -4.84
C TYR A 152 6.77 -13.71 -5.72
N LYS A 153 6.27 -12.62 -5.13
CA LYS A 153 5.64 -11.51 -5.87
C LYS A 153 6.45 -10.25 -5.71
N ILE A 154 6.62 -9.50 -6.79
CA ILE A 154 7.42 -8.28 -6.78
C ILE A 154 6.51 -7.07 -6.58
N TYR A 155 6.91 -6.16 -5.70
CA TYR A 155 6.36 -4.82 -5.63
C TYR A 155 7.40 -3.80 -6.11
N ILE A 156 6.96 -2.91 -7.01
CA ILE A 156 7.74 -1.78 -7.50
C ILE A 156 6.82 -0.57 -7.71
N GLU A 157 7.29 0.60 -7.29
CA GLU A 157 6.55 1.86 -7.36
C GLU A 157 6.12 2.24 -8.79
N GLY A 158 5.00 2.97 -8.89
CA GLY A 158 4.54 3.64 -10.10
C GLY A 158 5.23 5.00 -10.20
N TRP A 159 4.54 6.08 -10.58
CA TRP A 159 5.08 7.45 -10.44
C TRP A 159 5.33 7.85 -8.97
N ALA A 160 4.54 7.29 -8.05
CA ALA A 160 4.72 7.38 -6.61
C ALA A 160 4.50 5.98 -5.98
N TRP A 161 3.95 5.90 -4.76
CA TRP A 161 3.44 4.63 -4.23
C TRP A 161 2.50 3.95 -5.25
N SER A 162 2.52 2.62 -5.31
CA SER A 162 1.66 1.88 -6.22
C SER A 162 0.52 1.24 -5.44
N VAL A 163 -0.71 1.53 -5.87
CA VAL A 163 -1.96 1.00 -5.31
C VAL A 163 -1.97 -0.55 -5.24
N SER A 164 -1.15 -1.20 -6.09
CA SER A 164 -0.97 -2.65 -6.13
C SER A 164 -0.39 -3.27 -4.85
N GLU A 165 0.24 -2.50 -3.96
CA GLU A 165 1.01 -3.00 -2.81
C GLU A 165 0.21 -3.98 -1.93
N LYS A 166 -0.95 -3.55 -1.41
CA LYS A 166 -1.80 -4.39 -0.55
C LYS A 166 -2.29 -5.66 -1.25
N TYR A 167 -2.62 -5.58 -2.54
CA TYR A 167 -3.09 -6.75 -3.30
C TYR A 167 -1.96 -7.74 -3.60
N ILE A 168 -0.72 -7.26 -3.71
CA ILE A 168 0.45 -8.13 -3.88
C ILE A 168 0.78 -8.85 -2.57
N LEU A 169 0.79 -8.10 -1.46
CA LEU A 169 1.10 -8.61 -0.13
C LEU A 169 0.11 -9.66 0.36
N GLY A 170 -1.18 -9.55 0.01
CA GLY A 170 -2.21 -10.50 0.45
C GLY A 170 -2.09 -11.92 -0.14
N CYS A 171 -1.13 -12.21 -1.03
CA CYS A 171 -1.10 -13.50 -1.73
C CYS A 171 -0.44 -14.66 -0.95
N ASP A 172 -0.04 -14.51 0.31
CA ASP A 172 0.84 -15.47 1.05
C ASP A 172 2.19 -15.77 0.35
N SER A 173 2.50 -15.04 -0.72
CA SER A 173 3.79 -15.09 -1.41
C SER A 173 4.79 -14.21 -0.69
N MET A 174 6.05 -14.63 -0.58
CA MET A 174 7.09 -13.74 -0.07
C MET A 174 7.21 -12.53 -1.01
N THR A 175 6.80 -11.37 -0.54
CA THR A 175 6.77 -10.16 -1.37
C THR A 175 8.16 -9.54 -1.42
N LEU A 176 8.70 -9.43 -2.62
CA LEU A 176 9.99 -8.81 -2.94
C LEU A 176 9.74 -7.32 -3.20
N VAL A 177 10.03 -6.48 -2.21
CA VAL A 177 9.77 -5.03 -2.24
C VAL A 177 11.01 -4.33 -2.76
N VAL A 178 10.95 -3.84 -4.01
CA VAL A 178 11.95 -2.91 -4.54
C VAL A 178 11.93 -1.65 -3.69
N LYS A 179 13.08 -1.34 -3.06
CA LYS A 179 13.21 -0.29 -2.04
C LYS A 179 12.40 0.96 -2.41
N PRO A 180 11.32 1.25 -1.68
CA PRO A 180 10.41 2.31 -2.04
C PRO A 180 11.00 3.66 -1.67
N THR A 181 10.62 4.68 -2.44
CA THR A 181 10.91 6.10 -2.14
C THR A 181 9.78 6.69 -1.29
N TYR A 182 8.56 6.26 -1.59
CA TYR A 182 7.35 6.74 -0.97
C TYR A 182 6.87 5.75 0.09
N HIS A 183 6.02 6.23 0.97
CA HIS A 183 5.32 5.41 1.92
C HIS A 183 3.85 5.83 1.98
N ASP A 184 2.99 4.87 2.27
CA ASP A 184 1.58 5.10 2.56
C ASP A 184 1.33 4.95 4.07
N PHE A 185 0.07 4.89 4.47
CA PHE A 185 -0.32 4.92 5.88
C PHE A 185 0.01 3.61 6.61
N PHE A 186 0.20 2.50 5.90
CA PHE A 186 0.45 1.18 6.51
C PHE A 186 1.89 0.70 6.31
N ASN A 187 2.48 0.92 5.14
CA ASN A 187 3.78 0.32 4.83
C ASN A 187 4.95 0.90 5.67
N ARG A 188 4.75 2.06 6.32
CA ARG A 188 5.67 2.60 7.32
C ARG A 188 5.89 1.64 8.49
N GLY A 189 4.84 0.92 8.93
CA GLY A 189 4.88 -0.03 10.04
C GLY A 189 5.51 -1.38 9.70
N MET A 190 5.67 -1.69 8.42
CA MET A 190 6.22 -2.98 7.98
C MET A 190 7.74 -3.06 8.16
N LEU A 191 8.22 -4.27 8.40
CA LEU A 191 9.63 -4.62 8.62
C LEU A 191 10.14 -5.64 7.59
N PRO A 192 11.36 -5.44 7.03
CA PRO A 192 12.04 -6.45 6.22
C PRO A 192 12.26 -7.75 7.00
N LEU A 193 12.31 -8.89 6.32
CA LEU A 193 12.46 -10.24 6.90
C LEU A 193 11.34 -10.66 7.88
N VAL A 194 10.35 -9.79 8.11
CA VAL A 194 9.13 -10.11 8.84
C VAL A 194 7.95 -10.11 7.89
N HIS A 195 7.73 -9.01 7.18
CA HIS A 195 6.56 -8.85 6.32
C HIS A 195 6.89 -8.91 4.82
N TYR A 196 8.16 -8.70 4.46
CA TYR A 196 8.61 -8.65 3.08
C TYR A 196 10.12 -8.87 2.96
N TRP A 197 10.58 -9.17 1.76
CA TRP A 197 12.00 -9.24 1.41
C TRP A 197 12.45 -7.94 0.72
N PRO A 198 13.48 -7.22 1.22
CA PRO A 198 13.93 -5.97 0.62
C PRO A 198 14.78 -6.23 -0.63
N ILE A 199 14.54 -5.44 -1.69
CA ILE A 199 15.29 -5.50 -2.95
C ILE A 199 15.97 -4.15 -3.22
N LYS A 200 17.23 -4.15 -3.64
CA LYS A 200 17.98 -2.94 -3.99
C LYS A 200 17.26 -2.18 -5.13
N ASN A 201 17.10 -0.86 -4.98
CA ASN A 201 16.54 0.01 -6.03
C ASN A 201 17.66 0.80 -6.74
N ASN A 202 18.54 0.06 -7.42
CA ASN A 202 19.66 0.60 -8.19
C ASN A 202 19.92 -0.28 -9.43
N ASN A 203 21.12 -0.22 -10.01
CA ASN A 203 21.48 -1.03 -11.19
C ASN A 203 21.57 -2.53 -10.90
N ASP A 204 21.72 -2.94 -9.64
CA ASP A 204 21.82 -4.34 -9.23
C ASP A 204 20.46 -4.97 -8.87
N LYS A 205 19.34 -4.28 -9.08
CA LYS A 205 17.99 -4.77 -8.74
C LYS A 205 17.68 -6.17 -9.30
N CYS A 206 18.09 -6.50 -10.53
CA CYS A 206 17.84 -7.83 -11.10
C CYS A 206 18.70 -8.91 -10.42
N LYS A 207 19.92 -8.58 -10.01
CA LYS A 207 20.78 -9.49 -9.20
C LYS A 207 20.21 -9.70 -7.81
N SER A 208 19.73 -8.64 -7.18
CA SER A 208 19.07 -8.68 -5.88
C SER A 208 17.81 -9.55 -5.91
N LEU A 209 17.01 -9.46 -6.98
CA LEU A 209 15.86 -10.36 -7.22
C LEU A 209 16.28 -11.82 -7.40
N LYS A 210 17.30 -12.08 -8.22
CA LYS A 210 17.80 -13.44 -8.43
C LYS A 210 18.26 -14.07 -7.12
N PHE A 211 19.06 -13.34 -6.34
CA PHE A 211 19.50 -13.76 -5.01
C PHE A 211 18.30 -14.06 -4.10
N ALA A 212 17.30 -13.16 -4.03
CA ALA A 212 16.12 -13.36 -3.20
C ALA A 212 15.34 -14.64 -3.56
N VAL A 213 15.17 -14.93 -4.85
CA VAL A 213 14.49 -16.14 -5.33
C VAL A 213 15.29 -17.40 -5.01
N GLU A 214 16.60 -17.38 -5.24
CA GLU A 214 17.48 -18.52 -4.95
C GLU A 214 17.57 -18.79 -3.45
N TRP A 215 17.70 -17.73 -2.64
CA TRP A 215 17.64 -17.83 -1.18
C TRP A 215 16.31 -18.42 -0.72
N GLY A 216 15.19 -17.91 -1.23
CA GLY A 216 13.86 -18.38 -0.85
C GLY A 216 13.62 -19.83 -1.22
N ASN A 217 14.12 -20.27 -2.39
CA ASN A 217 13.97 -21.66 -2.83
C ASN A 217 14.84 -22.62 -2.02
N ASN A 218 15.93 -22.13 -1.43
CA ASN A 218 16.77 -22.89 -0.50
C ASN A 218 16.29 -22.82 0.96
N HIS A 219 15.34 -21.93 1.28
CA HIS A 219 14.80 -21.71 2.62
C HIS A 219 13.27 -21.58 2.56
N THR A 220 12.61 -22.60 1.99
CA THR A 220 11.18 -22.55 1.69
C THR A 220 10.31 -22.21 2.89
N ASP A 221 10.57 -22.83 4.04
CA ASP A 221 9.79 -22.60 5.26
C ASP A 221 9.88 -21.14 5.72
N LYS A 222 11.06 -20.52 5.60
CA LYS A 222 11.26 -19.11 5.94
C LYS A 222 10.67 -18.16 4.91
N ALA A 223 10.75 -18.49 3.63
CA ALA A 223 10.09 -17.70 2.61
C ALA A 223 8.56 -17.71 2.79
N GLN A 224 7.99 -18.87 3.10
CA GLN A 224 6.57 -18.99 3.42
C GLN A 224 6.19 -18.19 4.67
N GLU A 225 6.96 -18.31 5.76
CA GLU A 225 6.73 -17.55 7.00
C GLU A 225 6.68 -16.03 6.75
N ILE A 226 7.60 -15.49 5.95
CA ILE A 226 7.62 -14.07 5.58
C ILE A 226 6.38 -13.70 4.74
N GLY A 227 6.02 -14.55 3.78
CA GLY A 227 4.85 -14.34 2.92
C GLY A 227 3.54 -14.32 3.71
N GLU A 228 3.35 -15.30 4.60
CA GLU A 228 2.19 -15.40 5.48
C GLU A 228 2.11 -14.24 6.47
N ALA A 229 3.24 -13.80 7.04
CA ALA A 229 3.26 -12.66 7.95
C ALA A 229 2.92 -11.34 7.22
N GLY A 230 3.43 -11.12 6.01
CA GLY A 230 3.06 -9.96 5.19
C GLY A 230 1.58 -9.96 4.78
N SER A 231 1.07 -11.13 4.39
CA SER A 231 -0.33 -11.34 4.05
C SER A 231 -1.26 -11.13 5.25
N ARG A 232 -0.91 -11.69 6.41
CA ARG A 232 -1.63 -11.51 7.68
C ARG A 232 -1.72 -10.04 8.06
N TYR A 233 -0.61 -9.31 8.00
CA TYR A 233 -0.60 -7.86 8.26
C TYR A 233 -1.63 -7.12 7.39
N ILE A 234 -1.70 -7.44 6.09
CA ILE A 234 -2.67 -6.80 5.20
C ILE A 234 -4.11 -7.27 5.43
N HIS A 235 -4.36 -8.56 5.70
CA HIS A 235 -5.72 -9.04 5.92
C HIS A 235 -6.29 -8.70 7.29
N GLU A 236 -5.45 -8.59 8.31
CA GLU A 236 -5.87 -8.38 9.70
C GLU A 236 -5.79 -6.91 10.11
N ASP A 237 -4.68 -6.23 9.79
CA ASP A 237 -4.45 -4.86 10.26
C ASP A 237 -5.00 -3.83 9.27
N MET A 238 -5.22 -4.18 7.99
CA MET A 238 -5.87 -3.30 7.01
C MET A 238 -7.35 -3.61 6.80
N LYS A 239 -8.05 -4.20 7.77
CA LYS A 239 -9.51 -4.29 7.73
C LYS A 239 -10.13 -2.89 7.61
N MET A 240 -11.27 -2.77 6.93
CA MET A 240 -11.94 -1.48 6.75
C MET A 240 -12.21 -0.77 8.08
N ASP A 241 -12.51 -1.52 9.14
CA ASP A 241 -12.74 -0.97 10.48
C ASP A 241 -11.49 -0.20 10.98
N TYR A 242 -10.28 -0.76 10.80
CA TYR A 242 -9.02 -0.08 11.14
C TYR A 242 -8.66 1.06 10.18
N VAL A 243 -9.05 0.95 8.91
CA VAL A 243 -8.88 2.05 7.94
C VAL A 243 -9.73 3.25 8.36
N TYR A 244 -10.98 3.02 8.76
CA TYR A 244 -11.87 4.06 9.28
C TYR A 244 -11.38 4.60 10.63
N ASP A 245 -10.87 3.76 11.54
CA ASP A 245 -10.26 4.22 12.79
C ASP A 245 -9.05 5.13 12.51
N TYR A 246 -8.17 4.76 11.59
CA TYR A 246 -7.04 5.60 11.19
C TYR A 246 -7.52 6.96 10.65
N MET A 247 -8.53 6.97 9.76
CA MET A 247 -9.12 8.21 9.25
C MET A 247 -9.73 9.07 10.36
N PHE A 248 -10.49 8.44 11.26
CA PHE A 248 -11.16 9.11 12.37
C PHE A 248 -10.14 9.78 13.29
N HIS A 249 -9.11 9.04 13.72
CA HIS A 249 -8.10 9.59 14.61
C HIS A 249 -7.27 10.66 13.91
N LEU A 250 -6.84 10.43 12.66
CA LEU A 250 -6.07 11.40 11.90
C LEU A 250 -6.82 12.74 11.76
N LEU A 251 -8.11 12.70 11.40
CA LEU A 251 -8.93 13.91 11.27
C LEU A 251 -9.25 14.55 12.62
N SER A 252 -9.46 13.75 13.67
CA SER A 252 -9.74 14.24 15.02
C SER A 252 -8.53 14.93 15.64
N GLU A 253 -7.33 14.33 15.55
CA GLU A 253 -6.09 14.96 16.01
C GLU A 253 -5.78 16.22 15.21
N TYR A 254 -5.98 16.19 13.88
CA TYR A 254 -5.83 17.38 13.06
C TYR A 254 -6.80 18.50 13.46
N ALA A 255 -8.07 18.18 13.76
CA ALA A 255 -9.05 19.17 14.18
C ALA A 255 -8.64 19.91 15.46
N LYS A 256 -7.99 19.23 16.41
CA LYS A 256 -7.47 19.84 17.65
C LYS A 256 -6.37 20.87 17.40
N LEU A 257 -5.69 20.81 16.25
CA LEU A 257 -4.63 21.76 15.87
C LEU A 257 -5.19 23.04 15.25
N LEU A 258 -6.47 23.09 14.90
CA LEU A 258 -7.10 24.26 14.31
C LEU A 258 -7.17 25.40 15.33
N ARG A 259 -6.64 26.57 14.95
CA ARG A 259 -6.67 27.81 15.74
C ARG A 259 -7.87 28.71 15.40
N PHE A 260 -8.83 28.20 14.65
CA PHE A 260 -10.02 28.90 14.19
C PHE A 260 -11.23 27.97 14.18
N LYS A 261 -12.43 28.54 14.29
CA LYS A 261 -13.68 27.81 14.09
C LYS A 261 -13.99 27.72 12.59
N PRO A 262 -14.10 26.52 11.99
CA PRO A 262 -14.44 26.40 10.57
C PRO A 262 -15.82 26.98 10.25
N ALA A 263 -15.94 27.59 9.08
CA ALA A 263 -17.18 28.08 8.50
C ALA A 263 -17.37 27.52 7.09
N ILE A 264 -18.62 27.28 6.69
CA ILE A 264 -18.98 26.75 5.37
C ILE A 264 -18.76 27.86 4.32
N PRO A 265 -17.91 27.65 3.31
CA PRO A 265 -17.71 28.63 2.24
C PRO A 265 -18.99 28.87 1.42
N PRO A 266 -19.24 30.10 0.90
CA PRO A 266 -20.46 30.41 0.14
C PRO A 266 -20.70 29.56 -1.13
N LYS A 267 -19.64 28.99 -1.71
CA LYS A 267 -19.69 28.13 -2.90
C LYS A 267 -19.53 26.64 -2.57
N ALA A 268 -19.59 26.26 -1.30
CA ALA A 268 -19.50 24.87 -0.92
C ALA A 268 -20.75 24.12 -1.39
N VAL A 269 -20.55 22.91 -1.90
CA VAL A 269 -21.62 21.98 -2.24
C VAL A 269 -21.64 20.92 -1.16
N GLU A 270 -22.82 20.67 -0.60
CA GLU A 270 -23.01 19.57 0.33
C GLU A 270 -22.86 18.24 -0.41
N LEU A 271 -22.06 17.33 0.15
CA LEU A 271 -21.92 15.97 -0.36
C LEU A 271 -22.62 15.03 0.62
N CYS A 272 -23.62 14.32 0.14
CA CYS A 272 -24.21 13.16 0.82
C CYS A 272 -24.04 11.89 -0.03
N SER A 273 -24.22 10.73 0.58
CA SER A 273 -24.14 9.42 -0.09
C SER A 273 -25.01 9.36 -1.35
N GLU A 274 -26.22 9.89 -1.25
CA GLU A 274 -27.22 9.92 -2.30
C GLU A 274 -26.76 10.83 -3.44
N ALA A 275 -26.32 12.05 -3.14
CA ALA A 275 -25.82 12.99 -4.14
C ALA A 275 -24.61 12.44 -4.90
N MET A 276 -23.71 11.71 -4.23
CA MET A 276 -22.56 11.06 -4.87
C MET A 276 -22.99 9.86 -5.74
N ALA A 277 -23.97 9.08 -5.30
CA ALA A 277 -24.38 7.86 -5.97
C ALA A 277 -25.37 8.08 -7.13
N CYS A 278 -26.13 9.19 -7.14
CA CYS A 278 -27.16 9.47 -8.15
C CYS A 278 -26.64 9.49 -9.59
N GLU A 279 -25.49 10.12 -9.81
CA GLU A 279 -24.89 10.24 -11.16
C GLU A 279 -23.96 9.05 -11.51
N ALA A 280 -23.62 8.23 -10.52
CA ALA A 280 -22.74 7.09 -10.73
C ALA A 280 -23.43 5.98 -11.54
N LYS A 281 -22.69 5.36 -12.46
CA LYS A 281 -23.18 4.26 -13.33
C LYS A 281 -22.19 3.12 -13.39
N GLY A 282 -22.68 1.93 -13.76
CA GLY A 282 -21.85 0.73 -13.96
C GLY A 282 -21.05 0.37 -12.70
N ASN A 283 -19.75 0.10 -12.89
CA ASN A 283 -18.85 -0.29 -11.79
C ASN A 283 -18.74 0.78 -10.69
N TRP A 284 -18.81 2.07 -11.03
CA TRP A 284 -18.78 3.15 -10.04
C TRP A 284 -19.95 3.02 -9.06
N ARG A 285 -21.17 2.90 -9.59
CA ARG A 285 -22.37 2.74 -8.76
C ARG A 285 -22.31 1.47 -7.93
N LYS A 286 -21.94 0.36 -8.58
CA LYS A 286 -21.82 -0.94 -7.93
C LYS A 286 -20.86 -0.89 -6.74
N PHE A 287 -19.67 -0.33 -6.91
CA PHE A 287 -18.66 -0.28 -5.85
C PHE A 287 -19.01 0.72 -4.75
N MET A 288 -19.71 1.82 -5.08
CA MET A 288 -20.30 2.70 -4.07
C MET A 288 -21.33 1.94 -3.22
N ASP A 289 -22.26 1.19 -3.84
CA ASP A 289 -23.27 0.42 -3.12
C ASP A 289 -22.64 -0.71 -2.27
N GLU A 290 -21.61 -1.39 -2.79
CA GLU A 290 -20.88 -2.45 -2.06
C GLU A 290 -20.03 -1.93 -0.89
N SER A 291 -19.57 -0.67 -0.95
CA SER A 291 -18.71 -0.06 0.09
C SER A 291 -19.46 0.92 1.00
N LEU A 292 -20.77 1.09 0.81
CA LEU A 292 -21.60 1.97 1.61
C LEU A 292 -21.79 1.40 3.03
N GLU A 293 -21.30 2.14 4.03
CA GLU A 293 -21.60 1.87 5.42
C GLU A 293 -23.03 2.30 5.74
N LYS A 294 -23.89 1.34 6.10
CA LYS A 294 -25.33 1.56 6.28
C LYS A 294 -25.69 2.26 7.59
N TYR A 295 -24.83 2.15 8.58
CA TYR A 295 -25.03 2.72 9.91
C TYR A 295 -23.67 3.13 10.49
N PRO A 296 -23.63 4.20 11.30
CA PRO A 296 -22.44 4.50 12.08
C PRO A 296 -22.13 3.33 13.02
N SER A 297 -20.86 3.11 13.31
CA SER A 297 -20.46 2.13 14.31
C SER A 297 -21.03 2.51 15.67
N ASN A 298 -21.67 1.55 16.35
CA ASN A 298 -22.06 1.69 17.76
C ASN A 298 -20.87 1.44 18.70
N GLY A 299 -19.74 0.98 18.17
CA GLY A 299 -18.51 0.78 18.91
C GLY A 299 -17.82 2.12 19.18
N VAL A 300 -17.20 2.24 20.35
CA VAL A 300 -16.30 3.35 20.65
C VAL A 300 -15.08 3.23 19.72
N PRO A 301 -14.54 4.34 19.16
CA PRO A 301 -13.30 4.29 18.39
C PRO A 301 -12.20 3.58 19.17
N CYS A 302 -11.29 2.89 18.47
CA CYS A 302 -10.19 2.23 19.16
C CYS A 302 -9.35 3.24 19.96
N ASN A 303 -8.70 2.76 21.01
CA ASN A 303 -7.76 3.60 21.75
C ASN A 303 -6.45 3.69 20.97
N MET A 304 -6.17 4.85 20.39
CA MET A 304 -4.88 5.11 19.76
C MET A 304 -3.78 5.07 20.84
N PRO A 305 -2.75 4.22 20.69
CA PRO A 305 -1.62 4.21 21.61
C PRO A 305 -0.90 5.56 21.58
N PRO A 306 -0.22 5.95 22.66
CA PRO A 306 0.57 7.18 22.65
C PRO A 306 1.62 7.13 21.52
N PRO A 307 1.96 8.29 20.93
CA PRO A 307 2.99 8.34 19.91
C PRO A 307 4.31 7.80 20.48
N TYR A 308 5.12 7.18 19.62
CA TYR A 308 6.46 6.77 19.99
C TYR A 308 7.24 7.96 20.55
N ASP A 309 7.93 7.75 21.68
CA ASP A 309 8.94 8.67 22.12
C ASP A 309 10.11 8.70 21.10
N PRO A 310 10.95 9.76 21.10
CA PRO A 310 12.02 9.90 20.12
C PRO A 310 13.01 8.71 20.09
N LEU A 311 13.28 8.06 21.22
CA LEU A 311 14.18 6.90 21.29
C LEU A 311 13.48 5.65 20.74
N GLY A 312 12.21 5.43 21.10
CA GLY A 312 11.41 4.33 20.55
C GLY A 312 11.27 4.40 19.03
N LEU A 313 10.97 5.60 18.50
CA LEU A 313 10.87 5.81 17.05
C LEU A 313 12.21 5.59 16.34
N ARG A 314 13.30 6.09 16.93
CA ARG A 314 14.65 5.87 16.41
C ARG A 314 15.01 4.40 16.42
N GLY A 315 14.71 3.67 17.49
CA GLY A 315 14.95 2.23 17.61
C GLY A 315 14.19 1.44 16.54
N PHE A 316 12.95 1.81 16.23
CA PHE A 316 12.20 1.20 15.13
C PHE A 316 12.89 1.41 13.78
N PHE A 317 13.33 2.63 13.47
CA PHE A 317 14.03 2.91 12.21
C PHE A 317 15.39 2.21 12.13
N GLU A 318 16.14 2.15 13.22
CA GLU A 318 17.41 1.43 13.30
C GLU A 318 17.20 -0.07 13.09
N LYS A 319 16.17 -0.66 13.71
CA LYS A 319 15.78 -2.06 13.47
C LYS A 319 15.47 -2.31 11.98
N LYS A 320 14.65 -1.46 11.36
CA LYS A 320 14.30 -1.56 9.94
C LYS A 320 15.54 -1.47 9.03
N ALA A 321 16.45 -0.54 9.33
CA ALA A 321 17.70 -0.37 8.60
C ALA A 321 18.63 -1.57 8.77
N ASN A 322 18.77 -2.11 9.99
CA ASN A 322 19.63 -3.26 10.27
C ASN A 322 19.15 -4.53 9.57
N LEU A 323 17.83 -4.79 9.57
CA LEU A 323 17.25 -5.93 8.83
C LEU A 323 17.49 -5.82 7.32
N THR A 324 17.44 -4.60 6.78
CA THR A 324 17.78 -4.35 5.36
C THR A 324 19.25 -4.62 5.09
N ARG A 325 20.16 -4.09 5.93
CA ARG A 325 21.61 -4.30 5.80
C ARG A 325 22.00 -5.77 5.90
N GLN A 326 21.32 -6.54 6.74
CA GLN A 326 21.56 -7.98 6.86
C GLN A 326 21.35 -8.70 5.53
N VAL A 327 20.27 -8.37 4.81
CA VAL A 327 20.02 -8.92 3.45
C VAL A 327 21.07 -8.46 2.46
N GLU A 328 21.46 -7.18 2.50
CA GLU A 328 22.52 -6.64 1.64
C GLU A 328 23.86 -7.38 1.87
N MET A 329 24.20 -7.70 3.12
CA MET A 329 25.41 -8.48 3.45
C MET A 329 25.34 -9.91 2.89
N TRP A 330 24.20 -10.59 3.04
CA TRP A 330 24.03 -11.93 2.47
C TRP A 330 24.11 -11.92 0.94
N GLU A 331 23.53 -10.90 0.30
CA GLU A 331 23.60 -10.72 -1.15
C GLU A 331 25.05 -10.50 -1.60
N ASP A 332 25.79 -9.65 -0.90
CA ASP A 332 27.19 -9.36 -1.23
C ASP A 332 28.10 -10.58 -1.03
N GLU A 333 27.87 -11.38 0.02
CA GLU A 333 28.56 -12.66 0.24
C GLU A 333 28.25 -13.66 -0.89
N TYR A 334 26.98 -13.81 -1.25
CA TYR A 334 26.52 -14.69 -2.32
C TYR A 334 27.22 -14.36 -3.65
N TRP A 335 27.20 -13.08 -4.07
CA TRP A 335 27.86 -12.68 -5.31
C TRP A 335 29.38 -12.67 -5.25
N GLY A 336 29.96 -12.49 -4.05
CA GLY A 336 31.40 -12.56 -3.83
C GLY A 336 32.01 -13.94 -4.14
N GLN A 337 31.23 -15.01 -3.93
CA GLN A 337 31.66 -16.39 -4.25
C GLN A 337 31.91 -16.60 -5.75
N PHE A 338 31.20 -15.86 -6.62
CA PHE A 338 31.34 -15.94 -8.08
C PHE A 338 32.38 -14.97 -8.64
N ASN A 339 32.98 -14.10 -7.81
CA ASN A 339 34.01 -13.13 -8.20
C ASN A 339 35.20 -13.12 -7.21
N PRO A 340 36.03 -14.18 -7.17
CA PRO A 340 37.12 -14.32 -6.20
C PRO A 340 38.23 -13.25 -6.31
N LYS A 341 38.24 -12.41 -7.36
CA LYS A 341 39.21 -11.31 -7.55
C LYS A 341 38.88 -10.02 -6.78
N ARG A 342 37.84 -10.02 -5.95
CA ARG A 342 37.46 -8.91 -5.05
C ARG A 342 37.41 -9.34 -3.58
N LYS A 343 38.37 -10.14 -3.12
CA LYS A 343 38.71 -10.13 -1.69
C LYS A 343 39.75 -9.02 -1.46
N PRO A 344 39.61 -8.22 -0.40
CA PRO A 344 40.45 -7.05 -0.14
C PRO A 344 41.95 -7.36 -0.12
#